data_AF-A0A6G9RMM5-F1
#
_entry.id   AF-A0A6G9RMM5-F1
#
_cell.length_a   1.000
_cell.length_b   1.000
_cell.length_c   1.000
_cell.angle_alpha   90.00
_cell.angle_beta   90.00
_cell.angle_gamma   90.00
#
_symmetry.space_group_name_H-M   'P 1'
#
loop_
_entity.id
_entity.type
_entity.pdbx_description
1 polymer ?
#
loop_
_entity_poly.entity_id
_entity_poly.type
_entity_poly.pdbx_seq_one_letter_code
_entity_poly.pdbx_strand_id
1 'polypeptide(L)'
;MSNIIKAHTDTEGYMDRFIVIIVLLTIGVSNAMAKDLPASCMAISDQVNTPSEMSVTVTNNCGECAVGTVNTFLDGSALNFAGNLTLQPNQSSRQTVPLNKGFGTYQIKVLSVKSCS
;
A
#
# COMPACT_ATOMS: atom_id res chain seq x y z
N MET A 1 15.37 -24.39 -17.73
CA MET A 1 16.28 -25.53 -17.91
C MET A 1 17.41 -25.38 -16.90
N SER A 2 17.50 -26.34 -15.97
CA SER A 2 18.43 -26.34 -14.83
C SER A 2 19.89 -26.40 -15.29
N ASN A 3 20.76 -25.58 -14.70
CA ASN A 3 22.18 -25.83 -14.71
C ASN A 3 22.57 -26.44 -13.35
N ILE A 4 22.93 -27.72 -13.38
CA ILE A 4 23.44 -28.49 -12.25
C ILE A 4 24.87 -28.01 -11.99
N ILE A 5 25.11 -27.39 -10.84
CA ILE A 5 26.46 -27.03 -10.39
C ILE A 5 27.15 -28.32 -9.94
N LYS A 6 28.15 -28.77 -10.68
CA LYS A 6 29.06 -29.85 -10.27
C LYS A 6 29.98 -29.28 -9.18
N ALA A 7 29.77 -29.67 -7.93
CA ALA A 7 30.74 -29.47 -6.87
C ALA A 7 31.95 -30.37 -7.15
N HIS A 8 33.09 -29.77 -7.46
CA HIS A 8 34.37 -30.48 -7.51
C HIS A 8 35.03 -30.24 -6.15
N THR A 9 35.07 -31.27 -5.32
CA THR A 9 35.74 -31.23 -4.01
C THR A 9 36.99 -32.07 -4.10
N ASP A 10 38.02 -31.56 -4.79
CA ASP A 10 39.37 -32.08 -4.62
C ASP A 10 39.97 -31.41 -3.38
N THR A 11 40.01 -32.18 -2.31
CA THR A 11 40.68 -31.83 -1.07
C THR A 11 42.02 -32.53 -1.14
N GLU A 12 43.13 -31.84 -1.40
CA GLU A 12 44.49 -32.13 -0.88
C GLU A 12 45.44 -30.99 -1.32
N GLY A 13 46.24 -30.44 -0.40
CA GLY A 13 47.42 -29.65 -0.77
C GLY A 13 47.46 -28.19 -0.30
N TYR A 14 47.66 -28.01 1.00
CA TYR A 14 48.67 -27.13 1.60
C TYR A 14 48.92 -25.71 1.01
N MET A 15 48.58 -24.74 1.87
CA MET A 15 49.26 -23.45 2.08
C MET A 15 49.02 -22.30 1.10
N ASP A 16 48.92 -21.13 1.73
CA ASP A 16 49.18 -19.82 1.16
C ASP A 16 48.03 -19.18 0.36
N ARG A 17 47.06 -18.64 1.10
CA ARG A 17 46.72 -17.21 1.08
C ARG A 17 45.50 -16.95 1.92
N PHE A 18 45.64 -16.01 2.85
CA PHE A 18 44.54 -15.29 3.47
C PHE A 18 43.60 -14.74 2.38
N ILE A 19 42.62 -15.53 1.97
CA ILE A 19 41.40 -15.03 1.35
C ILE A 19 40.32 -15.39 2.34
N VAL A 20 40.21 -14.55 3.38
CA VAL A 20 38.94 -14.36 4.05
C VAL A 20 38.03 -13.84 2.94
N ILE A 21 37.33 -14.74 2.26
CA ILE A 21 36.17 -14.39 1.46
C ILE A 21 35.18 -13.90 2.50
N ILE A 22 35.27 -12.62 2.83
CA ILE A 22 34.15 -11.85 3.32
C ILE A 22 33.19 -11.93 2.14
N VAL A 23 32.38 -12.99 2.13
CA VAL A 23 31.10 -12.99 1.45
C VAL A 23 30.40 -11.84 2.13
N LEU A 24 30.52 -10.65 1.56
CA LEU A 24 29.59 -9.57 1.83
C LEU A 24 28.24 -10.14 1.37
N LEU A 25 27.59 -10.85 2.30
CA LEU A 25 26.16 -10.84 2.42
C LEU A 25 25.79 -9.36 2.51
N THR A 26 25.66 -8.69 1.38
CA THR A 26 24.74 -7.57 1.26
C THR A 26 23.36 -8.19 1.40
N ILE A 27 22.99 -8.45 2.66
CA ILE A 27 21.61 -8.40 3.08
C ILE A 27 21.22 -6.96 2.71
N GLY A 28 20.65 -6.81 1.53
CA GLY A 28 19.83 -5.66 1.24
C GLY A 28 18.70 -5.71 2.25
N VAL A 29 18.92 -5.15 3.43
CA VAL A 29 17.84 -4.56 4.22
C VAL A 29 17.36 -3.40 3.36
N SER A 30 16.55 -3.74 2.38
CA SER A 30 15.68 -2.81 1.69
C SER A 30 14.79 -2.26 2.79
N ASN A 31 15.22 -1.16 3.40
CA ASN A 31 14.32 -0.29 4.14
C ASN A 31 13.35 0.22 3.07
N ALA A 32 12.28 -0.52 2.83
CA ALA A 32 11.24 -0.13 1.88
C ALA A 32 10.60 1.14 2.46
N MET A 33 11.15 2.29 2.11
CA MET A 33 10.53 3.55 2.46
C MET A 33 9.22 3.65 1.70
N ALA A 34 8.14 3.97 2.41
CA ALA A 34 6.86 4.26 1.80
C ALA A 34 7.04 5.35 0.73
N LYS A 35 6.76 5.03 -0.54
CA LYS A 35 6.80 5.99 -1.66
C LYS A 35 5.42 6.60 -1.86
N ASP A 36 5.35 7.84 -2.32
CA ASP A 36 4.08 8.45 -2.71
C ASP A 36 3.53 7.78 -3.97
N LEU A 37 2.23 7.48 -3.95
CA LEU A 37 1.48 6.89 -5.05
C LEU A 37 0.43 7.88 -5.56
N PRO A 38 0.06 7.82 -6.86
CA PRO A 38 -0.96 8.71 -7.40
C PRO A 38 -2.31 8.43 -6.75
N ALA A 39 -3.00 9.46 -6.25
CA ALA A 39 -4.32 9.28 -5.60
C ALA A 39 -5.36 8.61 -6.52
N SER A 40 -5.22 8.76 -7.84
CA SER A 40 -6.07 8.12 -8.85
C SER A 40 -5.96 6.59 -8.89
N CYS A 41 -4.93 5.98 -8.26
CA CYS A 41 -4.83 4.53 -8.18
C CYS A 41 -5.74 3.91 -7.12
N MET A 42 -6.34 4.72 -6.24
CA MET A 42 -7.42 4.29 -5.37
C MET A 42 -8.77 4.72 -5.94
N ALA A 43 -9.62 3.75 -6.24
CA ALA A 43 -10.96 4.01 -6.73
C ALA A 43 -11.93 4.19 -5.56
N ILE A 44 -12.81 5.20 -5.67
CA ILE A 44 -13.92 5.41 -4.75
C ILE A 44 -15.21 5.07 -5.47
N SER A 45 -16.07 4.30 -4.82
CA SER A 45 -17.45 4.04 -5.21
C SER A 45 -18.35 4.33 -4.03
N ASP A 46 -19.26 5.28 -4.18
CA ASP A 46 -20.23 5.65 -3.15
C ASP A 46 -21.66 5.31 -3.56
N GLN A 47 -22.46 4.98 -2.55
CA GLN A 47 -23.87 4.68 -2.69
C GLN A 47 -24.61 5.26 -1.49
N VAL A 48 -25.57 6.17 -1.74
CA VAL A 48 -26.51 6.61 -0.73
C VAL A 48 -27.46 5.45 -0.42
N ASN A 49 -27.41 4.92 0.80
CA ASN A 49 -28.27 3.81 1.22
C ASN A 49 -29.60 4.33 1.78
N THR A 50 -29.52 5.39 2.58
CA THR A 50 -30.67 6.05 3.20
C THR A 50 -30.45 7.57 3.18
N PRO A 51 -31.47 8.39 3.46
CA PRO A 51 -31.29 9.84 3.56
C PRO A 51 -30.25 10.27 4.61
N SER A 52 -29.92 9.40 5.58
CA SER A 52 -28.99 9.67 6.67
C SER A 52 -27.69 8.87 6.59
N GLU A 53 -27.51 8.00 5.59
CA GLU A 53 -26.34 7.11 5.51
C GLU A 53 -25.90 6.85 4.08
N MET A 54 -24.58 6.91 3.87
CA MET A 54 -23.92 6.57 2.61
C MET A 54 -22.90 5.45 2.85
N SER A 55 -22.89 4.44 1.99
CA SER A 55 -21.80 3.49 1.90
C SER A 55 -20.73 4.00 0.95
N VAL A 56 -19.48 3.90 1.38
CA VAL A 56 -18.31 4.27 0.59
C VAL A 56 -17.41 3.05 0.51
N THR A 57 -17.07 2.65 -0.69
CA THR A 57 -16.12 1.58 -0.97
C THR A 57 -14.87 2.18 -1.59
N VAL A 58 -13.73 1.92 -0.97
CA VAL A 58 -12.42 2.33 -1.47
C VAL A 58 -11.68 1.08 -1.89
N THR A 59 -11.21 1.05 -3.13
CA THR A 59 -10.49 -0.09 -3.72
C THR A 59 -9.08 0.32 -4.09
N ASN A 60 -8.09 -0.49 -3.70
CA ASN A 60 -6.70 -0.29 -4.08
C ASN A 60 -6.41 -0.93 -5.44
N ASN A 61 -6.22 -0.11 -6.47
CA ASN A 61 -5.80 -0.53 -7.82
C ASN A 61 -4.34 -0.14 -8.14
N CYS A 62 -3.54 0.17 -7.11
CA CYS A 62 -2.16 0.64 -7.28
C CYS A 62 -1.17 -0.47 -7.67
N GLY A 63 -1.61 -1.74 -7.72
CA GLY A 63 -0.76 -2.90 -8.04
C GLY A 63 0.19 -3.33 -6.91
N GLU A 64 0.24 -2.56 -5.82
CA GLU A 64 1.03 -2.83 -4.61
C GLU A 64 0.22 -2.46 -3.35
N CYS A 65 0.70 -2.86 -2.17
CA CYS A 65 0.09 -2.46 -0.91
C CYS A 65 0.15 -0.94 -0.77
N ALA A 66 -0.99 -0.32 -0.43
CA ALA A 66 -1.10 1.13 -0.31
C ALA A 66 -1.82 1.55 0.98
N VAL A 67 -1.36 2.66 1.55
CA VAL A 67 -1.99 3.40 2.63
C VAL A 67 -2.60 4.66 2.04
N GLY A 68 -3.92 4.73 1.99
CA GLY A 68 -4.69 5.87 1.52
C GLY A 68 -5.31 6.65 2.66
N THR A 69 -5.27 7.98 2.60
CA THR A 69 -6.07 8.85 3.46
C THR A 69 -7.28 9.31 2.66
N VAL A 70 -8.49 8.99 3.15
CA VAL A 70 -9.74 9.43 2.54
C VAL A 70 -10.46 10.40 3.47
N ASN A 71 -11.17 11.38 2.91
CA ASN A 71 -11.99 12.30 3.69
C ASN A 71 -13.31 12.61 2.98
N THR A 72 -14.30 12.98 3.78
CA THR A 72 -15.62 13.40 3.31
C THR A 72 -15.74 14.92 3.35
N PHE A 73 -16.42 15.46 2.35
CA PHE A 73 -16.70 16.87 2.19
C PHE A 73 -18.21 17.08 2.05
N LEU A 74 -18.75 18.12 2.66
CA LEU A 74 -20.12 18.60 2.47
C LEU A 74 -20.06 19.98 1.82
N ASP A 75 -20.60 20.10 0.61
CA ASP A 75 -20.59 21.34 -0.18
C ASP A 75 -19.18 21.96 -0.29
N GLY A 76 -18.16 21.10 -0.40
CA GLY A 76 -16.75 21.49 -0.49
C GLY A 76 -16.04 21.70 0.85
N SER A 77 -16.75 21.68 1.98
CA SER A 77 -16.17 21.79 3.33
C SER A 77 -15.80 20.43 3.89
N ALA A 78 -14.57 20.26 4.36
CA ALA A 78 -14.11 19.01 4.96
C ALA A 78 -14.88 18.69 6.26
N LEU A 79 -15.45 17.50 6.34
CA LEU A 79 -16.19 17.01 7.52
C LEU A 79 -15.30 16.25 8.53
N ASN A 80 -14.00 16.11 8.24
CA ASN A 80 -13.00 15.41 9.06
C ASN A 80 -13.36 13.95 9.39
N PHE A 81 -14.02 13.25 8.45
CA PHE A 81 -14.07 11.80 8.46
C PHE A 81 -12.80 11.26 7.78
N ALA A 82 -11.63 11.62 8.32
CA ALA A 82 -10.35 11.22 7.77
C ALA A 82 -10.02 9.78 8.19
N GLY A 83 -10.24 8.83 7.29
CA GLY A 83 -9.87 7.42 7.49
C GLY A 83 -8.55 7.10 6.82
N ASN A 84 -7.59 6.56 7.57
CA ASN A 84 -6.42 5.91 6.97
C ASN A 84 -6.79 4.46 6.65
N LEU A 85 -6.62 4.08 5.39
CA LEU A 85 -6.93 2.76 4.85
C LEU A 85 -5.67 2.10 4.35
N THR A 86 -5.23 1.03 5.01
CA THR A 86 -4.18 0.16 4.49
C THR A 86 -4.83 -1.00 3.75
N LEU A 87 -4.58 -1.09 2.44
CA LEU A 87 -5.18 -2.07 1.56
C LEU A 87 -4.11 -2.81 0.76
N GLN A 88 -4.24 -4.14 0.69
CA GLN A 88 -3.48 -4.96 -0.25
C GLN A 88 -3.95 -4.71 -1.70
N PRO A 89 -3.16 -5.11 -2.72
CA PRO A 89 -3.56 -4.96 -4.12
C PRO A 89 -4.93 -5.60 -4.39
N ASN A 90 -5.80 -4.86 -5.09
CA ASN A 90 -7.17 -5.24 -5.42
C ASN A 90 -8.10 -5.47 -4.22
N GLN A 91 -7.67 -5.10 -3.01
CA GLN A 91 -8.52 -5.15 -1.83
C GLN A 91 -9.42 -3.93 -1.78
N SER A 92 -10.66 -4.13 -1.33
CA SER A 92 -11.61 -3.07 -1.04
C SER A 92 -11.89 -2.97 0.46
N SER A 93 -12.13 -1.76 0.95
CA SER A 93 -12.72 -1.50 2.26
C SER A 93 -13.99 -0.70 2.09
N ARG A 94 -15.05 -1.15 2.78
CA ARG A 94 -16.36 -0.50 2.78
C ARG A 94 -16.57 0.17 4.14
N GLN A 95 -16.96 1.43 4.12
CA GLN A 95 -17.30 2.22 5.30
C GLN A 95 -18.70 2.81 5.14
N THR A 96 -19.39 2.97 6.27
CA THR A 96 -20.66 3.71 6.32
C THR A 96 -20.40 5.09 6.89
N VAL A 97 -20.78 6.12 6.14
CA VAL A 97 -20.66 7.52 6.54
C VAL A 97 -22.05 8.03 6.93
N PRO A 98 -22.24 8.48 8.18
CA PRO A 98 -23.48 9.13 8.58
C PRO A 98 -23.59 10.51 7.92
N LEU A 99 -24.70 10.76 7.23
CA LEU A 99 -25.05 12.04 6.57
C LEU A 99 -25.80 12.99 7.53
N ASN A 100 -25.55 12.87 8.83
CA ASN A 100 -26.26 13.61 9.88
C ASN A 100 -25.75 15.05 10.07
N LYS A 101 -24.80 15.52 9.25
CA LYS A 101 -24.15 16.83 9.38
C LYS A 101 -24.85 17.96 8.62
N GLY A 102 -25.90 17.65 7.85
CA GLY A 102 -26.68 18.64 7.11
C GLY A 102 -27.19 18.12 5.77
N PHE A 103 -28.08 18.87 5.14
CA PHE A 103 -28.49 18.66 3.74
C PHE A 103 -27.46 19.33 2.82
N GLY A 104 -27.05 18.65 1.76
CA GLY A 104 -26.08 19.18 0.79
C GLY A 104 -25.45 18.09 -0.06
N THR A 105 -24.46 18.46 -0.86
CA THR A 105 -23.72 17.52 -1.73
C THR A 105 -22.54 16.94 -0.96
N TYR A 106 -22.62 15.66 -0.66
CA TYR A 106 -21.51 14.92 -0.07
C TYR A 106 -20.53 14.45 -1.15
N GLN A 107 -19.24 14.63 -0.91
CA GLN A 107 -18.16 14.13 -1.77
C GLN A 107 -17.15 13.38 -0.92
N ILE A 108 -16.64 12.26 -1.42
CA ILE A 108 -15.51 11.56 -0.80
C ILE A 108 -14.31 11.68 -1.72
N LYS A 109 -13.15 12.01 -1.14
CA LYS A 109 -11.91 12.16 -1.90
C LYS A 109 -10.77 11.44 -1.20
N VAL A 110 -9.90 10.86 -2.01
CA VAL A 110 -8.57 10.40 -1.57
C VAL A 110 -7.68 11.64 -1.49
N LEU A 111 -7.14 11.92 -0.32
CA LEU A 111 -6.27 13.07 -0.07
C LEU A 111 -4.80 12.74 -0.38
N SER A 112 -4.37 11.53 -0.04
CA SER A 112 -3.01 11.06 -0.26
C SER A 112 -2.97 9.54 -0.31
N VAL A 113 -2.02 8.99 -1.06
CA VAL A 113 -1.75 7.56 -1.12
C VAL A 113 -0.24 7.34 -1.03
N LYS A 114 0.18 6.38 -0.22
CA LYS A 114 1.58 5.95 -0.11
C LYS A 114 1.66 4.44 -0.20
N SER A 115 2.79 3.90 -0.65
CA SER A 115 3.03 2.46 -0.55
C SER A 115 3.13 2.06 0.93
N CYS A 116 2.82 0.81 1.23
CA CYS A 116 3.16 0.24 2.54
C CYS A 116 4.70 0.16 2.68
N SER A 117 5.19 0.44 3.88
CA SER A 117 6.61 0.28 4.27
C SER A 117 6.84 -1.07 4.95
#